data_AF-A0A2W5F887-F1
#
_entry.id   AF-A0A2W5F887-F1
#
_cell.length_a   1.000
_cell.length_b   1.000
_cell.length_c   1.000
_cell.angle_alpha   90.00
_cell.angle_beta   90.00
_cell.angle_gamma   90.00
#
_symmetry.space_group_name_H-M   'P 1'
#
loop_
_entity.id
_entity.type
_entity.pdbx_description
1 polymer ?
#
loop_
_entity_poly.entity_id
_entity_poly.type
_entity_poly.pdbx_seq_one_letter_code
_entity_poly.pdbx_strand_id
1 'polypeptide(L)' 'MMHDRDLVVLIGEKVFTDQELQKHIQNISAILSKAESMDNFCIANEVIDLNRYKLINRPYRIKQIVSEKLKPFVFIFNKN' A
#
# COMPACT_ATOMS: atom_id res chain seq x y z
N MET A 1 12.97 -3.60 12.91
CA MET A 1 12.68 -5.04 13.04
C MET A 1 11.85 -5.44 11.84
N MET A 2 12.31 -6.42 11.07
CA MET A 2 11.59 -6.93 9.91
C MET A 2 10.43 -7.76 10.48
N HIS A 3 9.21 -7.26 10.35
CA HIS A 3 8.02 -8.03 10.75
C HIS A 3 7.92 -9.24 9.82
N ASP A 4 7.76 -10.44 10.39
CA ASP A 4 7.38 -11.64 9.64
C ASP A 4 5.98 -11.39 9.07
N ARG A 5 5.95 -10.96 7.81
CA ARG A 5 4.72 -10.73 7.07
C ARG A 5 4.32 -12.03 6.40
N ASP A 6 3.11 -12.48 6.69
CA ASP A 6 2.50 -13.59 5.97
C ASP A 6 2.24 -13.16 4.52
N LEU A 7 2.97 -13.77 3.59
CA LEU A 7 2.82 -13.55 2.15
C LEU A 7 2.22 -14.80 1.52
N VAL A 8 1.02 -14.65 0.95
CA VAL A 8 0.44 -15.67 0.06
C VAL A 8 1.05 -15.47 -1.32
N VAL A 9 1.95 -16.37 -1.72
CA VAL A 9 2.64 -16.31 -3.01
C VAL A 9 2.06 -17.37 -3.95
N LEU A 10 1.58 -16.92 -5.11
CA LEU A 10 1.18 -17.82 -6.19
C LEU A 10 2.41 -18.10 -7.06
N ILE A 11 2.79 -19.38 -7.14
CA ILE A 11 3.94 -19.84 -7.90
C ILE A 11 3.41 -20.64 -9.08
N GLY A 12 3.94 -20.37 -10.29
CA GLY A 12 3.63 -21.18 -11.48
C GLY A 12 4.31 -22.56 -11.43
N GLU A 13 4.33 -23.29 -12.54
CA GLU A 13 4.89 -24.65 -12.65
C GLU A 13 6.41 -24.78 -12.40
N LYS A 14 7.07 -23.70 -11.99
CA LYS A 14 8.49 -23.74 -11.62
C LYS A 14 8.65 -24.45 -10.28
N VAL A 15 9.41 -25.54 -10.29
CA VAL A 15 9.87 -26.18 -9.07
C VAL A 15 10.95 -25.29 -8.46
N PHE A 16 10.66 -24.74 -7.28
CA PHE A 16 11.65 -24.07 -6.45
C PHE A 16 12.06 -25.03 -5.32
N THR A 17 13.35 -25.02 -4.98
CA THR A 17 13.76 -25.55 -3.68
C THR A 17 13.26 -24.62 -2.56
N ASP A 18 13.11 -25.15 -1.34
CA ASP A 18 12.68 -24.34 -0.19
C ASP A 18 13.58 -23.11 0.02
N GLN A 19 14.88 -23.24 -0.20
CA GLN A 19 15.84 -22.14 -0.07
C GLN A 19 15.61 -21.03 -1.11
N GLU A 20 15.35 -21.40 -2.37
CA GLU A 20 15.07 -20.44 -3.43
C GLU A 20 13.74 -19.72 -3.18
N LEU A 21 12.73 -20.45 -2.71
CA LEU A 21 11.44 -19.86 -2.36
C LEU A 21 11.59 -18.85 -1.21
N GLN A 22 12.30 -19.21 -0.13
CA GLN A 22 12.54 -18.31 0.99
C GLN A 22 13.28 -17.04 0.57
N LYS A 23 14.31 -17.18 -0.29
CA LYS A 23 15.02 -16.03 -0.86
C LYS A 23 14.09 -15.15 -1.70
N HIS A 24 13.16 -15.76 -2.45
CA HIS A 24 12.19 -15.02 -3.25
C HIS A 24 11.21 -14.23 -2.38
N ILE A 25 10.68 -14.85 -1.32
CA ILE A 25 9.80 -14.22 -0.33
C ILE A 25 10.51 -13.04 0.34
N GLN A 26 11.77 -13.22 0.75
CA GLN A 26 12.57 -12.14 1.35
C GLN A 26 12.74 -10.95 0.40
N ASN A 27 13.03 -11.21 -0.87
CA ASN A 27 13.16 -10.15 -1.88
C ASN A 27 11.84 -9.40 -2.10
N ILE A 28 10.72 -10.12 -2.19
CA ILE A 28 9.39 -9.52 -2.32
C ILE A 28 9.09 -8.66 -1.09
N SER A 29 9.32 -9.17 0.12
CA SER A 29 9.14 -8.43 1.36
C SER A 29 9.99 -7.15 1.41
N ALA A 30 11.25 -7.23 0.95
CA ALA A 30 12.14 -6.07 0.87
C ALA A 30 11.65 -5.01 -0.14
N ILE A 31 11.05 -5.41 -1.25
CA ILE A 31 10.46 -4.49 -2.23
C ILE A 31 9.19 -3.86 -1.65
N LEU A 32 8.28 -4.67 -1.11
CA LEU A 32 7.03 -4.20 -0.52
C LEU A 32 7.26 -3.23 0.65
N SER A 33 8.23 -3.51 1.51
CA SER A 33 8.56 -2.62 2.63
C SER A 33 9.02 -1.22 2.18
N LYS A 34 9.64 -1.11 0.99
CA LYS A 34 10.00 0.19 0.39
C LYS A 34 8.80 0.87 -0.26
N ALA A 35 7.92 0.09 -0.88
CA ALA A 35 6.75 0.60 -1.58
C ALA A 35 5.67 1.09 -0.60
N GLU A 36 5.46 0.39 0.51
CA GLU A 36 4.39 0.62 1.48
C GLU A 36 4.73 1.70 2.53
N SER A 37 5.31 2.81 2.08
CA SER A 37 5.44 3.98 2.93
C SER A 37 4.16 4.83 2.87
N MET A 38 3.83 5.49 3.99
CA MET A 38 2.74 6.46 4.03
C MET A 38 2.95 7.59 3.00
N ASP A 39 4.21 7.94 2.73
CA ASP A 39 4.55 8.98 1.77
C ASP A 39 4.25 8.53 0.34
N ASN A 40 4.64 7.31 -0.05
CA ASN A 40 4.28 6.72 -1.34
C ASN A 40 2.76 6.56 -1.48
N PHE A 41 2.09 6.11 -0.42
CA PHE A 41 0.63 6.02 -0.38
C PHE A 41 -0.03 7.37 -0.66
N CYS A 42 0.43 8.44 0.00
CA CYS A 42 -0.14 9.78 -0.19
C CYS A 42 0.18 10.38 -1.57
N ILE A 43 1.28 9.95 -2.21
CA ILE A 43 1.63 10.36 -3.57
C ILE A 43 0.77 9.62 -4.60
N ALA A 44 0.51 8.33 -4.40
CA ALA A 44 -0.22 7.49 -5.35
C ALA A 44 -1.75 7.71 -5.31
N ASN A 45 -2.28 8.17 -4.17
CA ASN A 45 -3.72 8.33 -3.98
C ASN A 45 -4.15 9.80 -4.01
N GLU A 46 -5.45 9.99 -4.17
CA GLU A 46 -6.16 11.24 -3.92
C GLU A 46 -7.41 10.96 -3.08
N VAL A 47 -7.96 12.00 -2.45
CA VAL A 47 -9.19 11.88 -1.65
C VAL A 47 -10.31 12.65 -2.31
N ILE A 48 -11.42 11.94 -2.55
CA ILE A 48 -12.67 12.50 -3.04
C ILE A 48 -13.59 12.73 -1.84
N ASP A 49 -13.78 13.99 -1.45
CA ASP A 49 -14.70 14.38 -0.39
C ASP A 49 -15.98 14.93 -1.00
N LEU A 50 -17.01 14.08 -1.10
CA LEU A 50 -18.30 14.47 -1.68
C LEU A 50 -19.11 15.36 -0.74
N ASN A 51 -18.85 15.34 0.56
CA ASN A 51 -19.53 16.24 1.50
C ASN A 51 -19.18 17.71 1.23
N ARG A 52 -17.99 17.94 0.65
CA ARG A 52 -17.48 19.28 0.34
C ARG A 52 -17.31 19.52 -1.16
N TYR A 53 -17.65 18.54 -2.00
CA TYR A 53 -17.41 18.55 -3.44
C TYR A 53 -15.95 18.90 -3.78
N LYS A 54 -15.00 18.26 -3.10
CA LYS A 54 -13.57 18.54 -3.24
C LYS A 54 -12.76 17.31 -3.60
N LEU A 55 -11.78 17.53 -4.48
CA LEU A 55 -10.68 16.60 -4.74
C LEU A 55 -9.43 17.08 -4.00
N ILE A 56 -8.85 16.20 -3.19
CA ILE A 56 -7.70 16.50 -2.34
C ILE A 56 -6.52 15.64 -2.79
N ASN A 57 -5.51 16.27 -3.38
CA ASN A 57 -4.33 15.62 -3.95
C ASN A 57 -3.02 16.04 -3.26
N ARG A 58 -3.09 16.84 -2.19
CA ARG A 58 -1.91 17.30 -1.44
C ARG A 58 -1.50 16.20 -0.44
N PRO A 59 -0.27 15.64 -0.51
CA PRO A 59 0.12 14.48 0.30
C PRO A 59 -0.06 14.67 1.80
N TYR A 60 0.30 15.83 2.36
CA TYR A 60 0.14 16.10 3.79
C TYR A 60 -1.33 16.12 4.23
N ARG A 61 -2.25 16.57 3.37
CA ARG A 61 -3.70 16.56 3.65
C ARG A 61 -4.25 15.15 3.58
N ILE A 62 -3.82 14.37 2.59
CA ILE A 62 -4.21 12.96 2.46
C ILE A 62 -3.78 12.21 3.72
N LYS A 63 -2.52 12.34 4.13
CA LYS A 63 -1.98 11.74 5.36
C LYS A 63 -2.84 12.06 6.59
N GLN A 64 -3.20 13.34 6.76
CA GLN A 64 -4.06 13.77 7.86
C GLN A 64 -5.44 13.08 7.80
N ILE A 65 -6.08 13.06 6.63
CA ILE A 65 -7.41 12.48 6.46
C ILE A 65 -7.40 10.98 6.74
N VAL A 66 -6.42 10.24 6.23
CA VAL A 66 -6.34 8.78 6.40
C VAL A 66 -5.85 8.35 7.78
N SER A 67 -5.25 9.26 8.55
CA SER A 67 -4.89 9.01 9.95
C SER A 67 -6.09 9.06 10.90
N GLU A 68 -7.22 9.60 10.44
CA GLU A 68 -8.48 9.68 11.18
C GLU A 68 -9.49 8.66 10.63
N LYS A 69 -10.57 8.40 11.39
CA LYS A 69 -11.68 7.60 10.89
C LYS A 69 -12.35 8.34 9.73
N LEU A 70 -12.38 7.71 8.56
CA LEU A 70 -13.01 8.30 7.37
C LEU A 70 -14.49 8.59 7.64
N LYS A 71 -14.90 9.79 7.26
CA LYS A 71 -16.31 10.19 7.29
C LYS A 71 -17.06 9.51 6.13
N PRO A 72 -18.37 9.30 6.25
CA PRO A 72 -19.18 8.88 5.11
C PRO A 72 -18.94 9.78 3.90
N PHE A 73 -18.95 9.19 2.70
CA PHE A 73 -18.74 9.89 1.43
C PHE A 73 -17.36 10.57 1.25
N VAL A 74 -16.37 10.15 2.02
CA VAL A 74 -14.95 10.46 1.80
C VAL A 74 -14.28 9.19 1.29
N PHE A 75 -13.79 9.22 0.05
CA PHE A 75 -13.20 8.07 -0.63
C PHE A 75 -11.72 8.30 -0.89
N ILE A 76 -10.92 7.26 -0.69
CA ILE A 76 -9.54 7.20 -1.14
C ILE A 76 -9.56 6.59 -2.53
N PHE A 77 -8.99 7.29 -3.49
CA PHE A 77 -8.94 6.86 -4.88
C PHE A 77 -7.49 6.73 -5.32
N ASN A 78 -7.14 5.56 -5.86
CA ASN A 78 -5.81 5.34 -6.43
C ASN A 78 -5.76 5.92 -7.84
N LYS A 79 -4.70 6.66 -8.17
CA LYS A 79 -4.58 7.33 -9.48
C LYS A 79 -4.07 6.42 -10.61
N ASN A 80 -3.69 5.17 -10.30
CA ASN A 80 -3.19 4.19 -11.27
C ASN A 80 -4.31 3.48 -12.03
#